data_AF-A0A1L5KZ45-F1
#
_entry.id   AF-A0A1L5KZ45-F1
#
_cell.length_a   1.000
_cell.length_b   1.000
_cell.length_c   1.000
_cell.angle_alpha   90.00
_cell.angle_beta   90.00
_cell.angle_gamma   90.00
#
_symmetry.space_group_name_H-M   'P 1'
#
loop_
_entity.id
_entity.type
_entity.pdbx_description
1 polymer ?
#
loop_
_entity_poly.entity_id
_entity_poly.type
_entity_poly.pdbx_seq_one_letter_code
_entity_poly.pdbx_strand_id
1 'polypeptide(L)'
;MHHLSTIAVRVRQSRWSFSILTGVCALAAIIISFLMGRNQSLWFDEQYSLLICSKPVRQMLALTAVDAHPPLYYLLLKTWM
;
A
#
# COMPACT_ATOMS: atom_id res chain seq x y z
N MET A 1 32.13 -35.00 10.77
CA MET A 1 31.77 -34.22 9.56
C MET A 1 30.27 -34.28 9.19
N HIS A 2 29.50 -35.30 9.60
CA HIS A 2 28.06 -35.42 9.25
C HIS A 2 27.08 -34.52 10.02
N HIS A 3 27.44 -33.98 11.20
CA HIS A 3 26.51 -33.19 12.03
C HIS A 3 26.37 -31.73 11.56
N LEU A 4 27.37 -31.19 10.86
CA LEU A 4 27.35 -29.81 10.37
C LEU A 4 26.46 -29.67 9.10
N SER A 5 26.35 -30.73 8.30
CA SER A 5 25.52 -30.71 7.09
C SER A 5 24.02 -30.71 7.40
N THR A 6 23.57 -31.42 8.44
CA THR A 6 22.17 -31.46 8.87
C THR A 6 21.68 -30.11 9.40
N ILE A 7 22.53 -29.40 10.16
CA ILE A 7 22.21 -28.04 10.66
C ILE A 7 22.08 -27.05 9.49
N ALA A 8 23.02 -27.08 8.54
CA ALA A 8 22.98 -26.23 7.35
C ALA A 8 21.72 -26.48 6.49
N VAL A 9 21.31 -27.74 6.33
CA VAL A 9 20.08 -28.11 5.60
C VAL A 9 18.83 -27.61 6.35
N ARG A 10 18.76 -27.76 7.67
CA ARG A 10 17.62 -27.30 8.48
C ARG A 10 17.47 -25.78 8.49
N VAL A 11 18.59 -25.04 8.61
CA VAL A 11 18.59 -23.56 8.52
C VAL A 11 18.19 -23.10 7.12
N ARG A 12 18.69 -23.75 6.06
CA ARG A 12 18.27 -23.46 4.69
C ARG A 12 16.78 -23.73 4.48
N GLN A 13 16.28 -24.91 4.87
CA GLN A 13 14.87 -25.30 4.75
C GLN A 13 13.94 -24.33 5.50
N SER A 14 14.32 -23.92 6.71
CA SER A 14 13.59 -22.92 7.50
C SER A 14 13.46 -21.56 6.79
N ARG A 15 14.51 -21.11 6.08
CA ARG A 15 14.47 -19.86 5.29
C ARG A 15 13.55 -19.94 4.08
N TRP A 16 13.47 -21.09 3.40
CA TRP A 16 12.54 -21.30 2.29
C TRP A 16 11.09 -21.33 2.78
N SER A 17 10.81 -22.03 3.88
CA SER A 17 9.48 -22.05 4.48
C SER A 17 9.01 -20.66 4.91
N PHE A 18 9.88 -19.86 5.53
CA PHE A 18 9.56 -18.48 5.88
C PHE A 18 9.25 -17.63 4.64
N SER A 19 10.09 -17.70 3.61
CA SER A 19 9.90 -16.93 2.38
C SER A 19 8.62 -17.30 1.64
N ILE A 20 8.28 -18.60 1.60
CA ILE A 20 7.02 -19.08 1.00
C ILE A 20 5.83 -18.57 1.80
N LEU A 21 5.86 -18.68 3.13
CA LEU A 21 4.78 -18.19 3.99
C LEU A 21 4.56 -16.69 3.81
N THR A 22 5.64 -15.89 3.82
CA THR A 22 5.56 -14.45 3.55
C THR A 22 4.97 -14.16 2.18
N GLY A 23 5.39 -14.89 1.14
CA GLY A 23 4.84 -14.75 -0.21
C GLY A 23 3.33 -15.05 -0.27
N VAL A 24 2.89 -16.12 0.39
CA VAL A 24 1.46 -16.50 0.48
C VAL A 24 0.66 -15.43 1.23
N CYS A 25 1.16 -14.95 2.38
CA CYS A 25 0.50 -13.89 3.14
C CYS A 25 0.40 -12.59 2.34
N ALA A 26 1.45 -12.21 1.61
CA ALA A 26 1.43 -11.02 0.75
C ALA A 26 0.40 -11.16 -0.38
N LEU A 27 0.37 -12.31 -1.06
CA LEU A 27 -0.65 -12.60 -2.08
C LEU A 27 -2.07 -12.55 -1.53
N ALA A 28 -2.30 -13.16 -0.36
CA ALA A 28 -3.60 -13.12 0.30
C ALA A 28 -4.02 -11.68 0.64
N ALA A 29 -3.10 -10.88 1.19
CA ALA A 29 -3.37 -9.47 1.50
C ALA A 29 -3.76 -8.67 0.25
N ILE A 30 -3.03 -8.82 -0.86
CA ILE A 30 -3.35 -8.16 -2.14
C ILE A 30 -4.75 -8.53 -2.62
N ILE A 31 -5.07 -9.83 -2.63
CA ILE A 31 -6.36 -10.34 -3.11
C ILE A 31 -7.49 -9.81 -2.21
N ILE A 32 -7.35 -9.92 -0.89
CA ILE A 32 -8.37 -9.47 0.06
C ILE A 32 -8.58 -7.97 -0.06
N SER A 33 -7.51 -7.17 -0.08
CA SER A 33 -7.58 -5.71 -0.25
C SER A 33 -8.29 -5.33 -1.56
N PHE A 34 -7.98 -6.01 -2.66
CA PHE A 34 -8.65 -5.77 -3.93
C PHE A 34 -10.15 -6.08 -3.85
N LEU A 35 -10.52 -7.25 -3.32
CA LEU A 35 -11.91 -7.67 -3.21
C LEU A 35 -12.73 -6.73 -2.31
N MET A 36 -12.15 -6.26 -1.20
CA MET A 36 -12.80 -5.31 -0.30
C MET A 36 -12.95 -3.92 -0.92
N GLY A 37 -11.96 -3.45 -1.68
CA GLY A 37 -11.99 -2.13 -2.30
C GLY A 37 -12.92 -2.02 -3.52
N ARG A 38 -13.39 -3.13 -4.08
CA ARG A 38 -14.28 -3.10 -5.25
C ARG A 38 -15.71 -2.67 -4.88
N ASN A 39 -16.29 -1.81 -5.72
CA ASN A 39 -17.68 -1.35 -5.65
C ASN A 39 -18.08 -0.71 -4.31
N GLN A 40 -17.13 -0.17 -3.56
CA GLN A 40 -17.44 0.58 -2.35
C GLN A 40 -17.83 2.01 -2.69
N SER A 41 -18.79 2.56 -1.94
CA SER A 41 -19.08 3.98 -1.95
C SER A 41 -17.94 4.74 -1.30
N LEU A 42 -17.50 5.83 -1.92
CA LEU A 42 -16.49 6.71 -1.35
C LEU A 42 -17.05 7.47 -0.14
N TRP A 43 -16.25 7.58 0.92
CA TRP A 43 -16.57 8.42 2.06
C TRP A 43 -16.46 9.90 1.69
N PHE A 44 -17.02 10.78 2.53
CA PHE A 44 -17.06 12.21 2.22
C PHE A 44 -15.66 12.83 2.05
N ASP A 45 -14.76 12.50 2.96
CA ASP A 45 -13.35 12.92 2.95
C ASP A 45 -12.57 12.33 1.77
N GLU A 46 -12.87 11.09 1.38
CA GLU A 46 -12.30 10.47 0.17
C GLU A 46 -12.75 11.21 -1.09
N GLN A 47 -14.05 11.47 -1.22
CA GLN A 47 -14.60 12.25 -2.34
C GLN A 47 -14.01 13.66 -2.39
N TYR A 48 -13.92 14.33 -1.24
CA TYR A 48 -13.28 15.64 -1.14
C TYR A 48 -11.84 15.60 -1.66
N SER A 49 -11.07 14.60 -1.24
CA SER A 49 -9.67 14.47 -1.66
C SER A 49 -9.53 14.21 -3.16
N LEU A 50 -10.41 13.40 -3.75
CA LEU A 50 -10.47 13.18 -5.20
C LEU A 50 -10.86 14.45 -5.97
N LEU A 51 -11.80 15.24 -5.44
CA LEU A 51 -12.23 16.50 -6.05
C LEU A 51 -11.10 17.53 -6.08
N ILE A 52 -10.32 17.63 -5.01
CA ILE A 52 -9.14 18.50 -4.93
C ILE A 52 -8.04 18.01 -5.88
N CYS A 53 -7.73 16.71 -5.87
CA CYS A 53 -6.72 16.11 -6.74
C CYS A 53 -7.06 16.17 -8.23
N SER A 54 -8.35 16.23 -8.58
CA SER A 54 -8.79 16.38 -9.98
C SER A 54 -8.49 17.76 -10.57
N LYS A 55 -8.17 18.76 -9.74
CA LYS A 55 -7.86 20.12 -10.20
C LYS A 55 -6.42 20.26 -10.72
N PRO A 56 -6.11 21.26 -11.57
CA PRO A 56 -4.74 21.58 -11.95
C PRO A 56 -3.87 21.84 -10.72
N VAL A 57 -2.59 21.45 -10.76
CA VAL A 57 -1.67 21.51 -9.60
C VAL A 57 -1.66 22.90 -8.95
N ARG A 58 -1.65 23.97 -9.75
CA ARG A 58 -1.69 25.35 -9.22
C ARG A 58 -2.97 25.63 -8.41
N GLN A 59 -4.11 25.22 -8.92
CA GLN A 59 -5.40 25.43 -8.27
C GLN A 59 -5.56 24.54 -7.03
N MET A 60 -5.07 23.30 -7.11
CA MET A 60 -4.98 22.39 -5.98
C MET A 60 -4.15 23.01 -4.85
N LEU A 61 -2.95 23.51 -5.14
CA LEU A 61 -2.09 24.16 -4.14
C LEU A 61 -2.76 25.40 -3.51
N ALA A 62 -3.48 26.19 -4.29
CA ALA A 62 -4.24 27.32 -3.77
C ALA A 62 -5.37 26.88 -2.82
N LEU A 63 -6.09 25.80 -3.16
CA LEU A 63 -7.14 25.24 -2.30
C LEU A 63 -6.56 24.63 -1.01
N THR A 64 -5.37 24.02 -1.08
CA THR A 64 -4.71 23.48 0.12
C THR A 64 -4.21 24.55 1.08
N ALA A 65 -4.06 25.80 0.63
CA ALA A 65 -3.61 26.88 1.50
C ALA A 65 -4.65 27.26 2.58
N VAL A 66 -5.91 26.90 2.38
CA VAL A 66 -7.02 27.15 3.30
C VAL A 66 -7.63 25.87 3.86
N ASP A 67 -7.02 24.72 3.56
CA ASP A 67 -7.46 23.40 3.99
C ASP A 67 -6.68 22.92 5.22
N ALA A 68 -7.23 21.94 5.94
CA ALA A 68 -6.59 21.36 7.12
C ALA A 68 -5.39 20.48 6.77
N HIS A 69 -5.36 19.89 5.56
CA HIS A 69 -4.31 18.97 5.16
C HIS A 69 -3.15 19.69 4.45
N PRO A 70 -1.88 19.30 4.74
CA PRO A 70 -0.74 19.89 4.06
C PRO A 70 -0.72 19.52 2.58
N PRO A 71 -0.19 20.41 1.70
CA PRO A 71 -0.21 20.22 0.24
C PRO A 71 0.50 18.94 -0.24
N LEU A 72 1.45 18.42 0.54
CA LEU A 72 2.16 17.18 0.23
C LEU A 72 1.22 15.97 0.11
N TYR A 73 0.17 15.92 0.94
CA TYR A 73 -0.83 14.84 0.89
C TYR A 73 -1.48 14.76 -0.49
N TYR A 74 -1.98 15.89 -1.00
CA TYR A 74 -2.66 15.96 -2.30
C TYR A 74 -1.71 15.76 -3.48
N LEU A 75 -0.45 16.18 -3.37
CA LEU A 75 0.55 15.92 -4.41
C LEU A 75 0.83 14.42 -4.55
N LEU A 76 1.04 13.72 -3.45
CA LEU A 76 1.27 12.27 -3.46
C LEU A 76 0.03 11.52 -3.95
N LEU A 77 -1.15 11.90 -3.49
CA LEU A 77 -2.41 11.29 -3.93
C LEU A 77 -2.62 11.50 -5.43
N LYS A 78 -2.36 12.71 -5.95
CA LYS A 78 -2.46 13.01 -7.39
C LYS A 78 -1.46 12.21 -8.24
N THR A 79 -0.27 11.89 -7.72
CA THR A 79 0.68 11.02 -8.44
C THR A 79 0.32 9.54 -8.39
N TRP A 80 -0.47 9.14 -7.39
CA TRP A 80 -0.94 7.77 -7.24
C TRP A 80 -2.15 7.47 -8.12
N MET A 81 -3.05 8.45 -8.26
CA MET A 81 -4.22 8.39 -9.15
C MET A 81 -3.82 8.39 -10.63
#